data_AF-A0AAW9J7B7-F1
#
_entry.id   AF-A0AAW9J7B7-F1
#
_cell.length_a   1.000
_cell.length_b   1.000
_cell.length_c   1.000
_cell.angle_alpha   90.00
_cell.angle_beta   90.00
_cell.angle_gamma   90.00
#
_symmetry.space_group_name_H-M   'P 1'
#
loop_
_entity.id
_entity.type
_entity.pdbx_description
1 polymer ?
#
loop_
_entity_poly.entity_id
_entity_poly.type
_entity_poly.pdbx_seq_one_letter_code
_entity_poly.pdbx_strand_id
1 'polypeptide(L)' 'MRLLTLNCHSWMEEDQVEKIKYLAKIIKENQYDVIALQEVSQSIKEDII' A
#
# COMPACT_ATOMS: atom_id res chain seq x y z
N MET A 1 -2.15 -15.98 13.20
CA MET A 1 -2.60 -14.67 12.72
C MET A 1 -1.38 -13.82 12.40
N ARG A 2 -1.21 -13.43 11.13
CA ARG A 2 -0.12 -12.62 10.59
C ARG A 2 -0.65 -11.23 10.29
N LEU A 3 0.00 -10.20 10.83
CA LEU A 3 -0.42 -8.81 10.70
C LEU A 3 0.65 -8.01 9.98
N LEU A 4 0.24 -7.09 9.12
CA LEU A 4 1.09 -6.05 8.54
C LEU A 4 0.50 -4.69 8.88
N THR A 5 1.32 -3.77 9.37
CA THR A 5 1.02 -2.34 9.37
C THR A 5 2.09 -1.59 8.60
N LEU A 6 1.69 -0.68 7.73
CA LEU A 6 2.61 0.08 6.91
C LEU A 6 2.05 1.48 6.63
N ASN A 7 2.83 2.50 6.99
CA ASN A 7 2.64 3.82 6.42
C ASN A 7 3.25 3.81 5.01
N CYS A 8 2.41 4.03 4.01
CA CYS A 8 2.77 3.83 2.61
C CYS A 8 3.20 5.10 1.88
N HIS A 9 3.09 6.27 2.52
CA HIS A 9 3.46 7.58 1.97
C HIS A 9 3.00 7.71 0.50
N SER A 10 1.73 7.36 0.25
CA SER A 10 1.23 7.07 -1.10
C SER A 10 1.47 8.23 -2.06
N TRP A 11 2.01 7.91 -3.23
CA TRP A 11 2.33 8.85 -4.31
C TRP A 11 3.36 9.94 -3.96
N MET A 12 4.04 9.82 -2.81
CA MET A 12 5.12 10.73 -2.38
C MET A 12 6.51 10.06 -2.44
N GLU A 13 6.58 8.79 -2.80
CA GLU A 13 7.83 8.03 -2.90
C GLU A 13 8.43 8.05 -4.31
N GLU A 14 9.76 8.04 -4.39
CA GLU A 14 10.47 7.64 -5.61
C GLU A 14 10.14 6.18 -5.97
N ASP A 15 10.08 5.86 -7.26
CA ASP A 15 9.75 4.53 -7.80
C ASP A 15 8.43 3.94 -7.28
N GLN A 16 7.43 4.81 -7.03
CA GLN A 16 6.14 4.46 -6.41
C GLN A 16 5.50 3.19 -6.98
N VAL A 17 5.49 3.03 -8.30
CA VAL A 17 4.87 1.87 -8.98
C VAL A 17 5.60 0.58 -8.65
N GLU A 18 6.93 0.59 -8.63
CA GLU A 18 7.73 -0.59 -8.28
C GLU A 18 7.60 -0.94 -6.81
N LYS A 19 7.54 0.06 -5.92
CA LYS A 19 7.26 -0.15 -4.49
C LYS A 19 5.89 -0.79 -4.26
N ILE A 20 4.85 -0.36 -4.97
CA ILE A 20 3.52 -0.99 -4.90
C ILE A 20 3.57 -2.45 -5.37
N LYS A 21 4.24 -2.74 -6.49
CA LYS A 21 4.41 -4.13 -6.98
C LYS A 21 5.16 -5.00 -5.98
N TYR A 22 6.21 -4.45 -5.37
CA TYR A 22 6.98 -5.14 -4.34
C TYR A 22 6.12 -5.43 -3.11
N LEU A 23 5.36 -4.44 -2.61
CA LEU A 23 4.44 -4.63 -1.50
C LEU A 23 3.40 -5.71 -1.80
N ALA A 24 2.81 -5.70 -3.00
CA ALA A 24 1.87 -6.74 -3.43
C ALA A 24 2.49 -8.14 -3.45
N LYS A 25 3.74 -8.27 -3.91
CA LYS A 25 4.51 -9.53 -3.85
C LYS A 25 4.69 -10.00 -2.41
N ILE A 26 5.13 -9.10 -1.52
CA ILE A 26 5.35 -9.42 -0.09
C ILE A 26 4.06 -9.83 0.60
N ILE A 27 2.94 -9.13 0.33
CA ILE A 27 1.62 -9.49 0.86
C ILE A 27 1.21 -10.89 0.43
N LYS A 28 1.39 -11.23 -0.86
CA LYS A 28 1.07 -12.55 -1.40
C LYS A 28 1.92 -13.66 -0.76
N GLU A 29 3.22 -13.45 -0.67
CA GLU A 29 4.16 -14.45 -0.12
C GLU A 29 3.94 -14.69 1.37
N ASN A 30 3.65 -13.63 2.13
CA ASN A 30 3.52 -13.72 3.58
C ASN A 30 2.11 -14.05 4.06
N GLN A 31 1.10 -14.01 3.18
CA GLN A 31 -0.29 -14.37 3.50
C GLN A 31 -0.77 -13.76 4.84
N TYR A 32 -0.69 -12.43 4.93
CA TYR A 32 -1.18 -11.70 6.09
C TYR A 32 -2.71 -11.86 6.22
N ASP A 33 -3.19 -12.05 7.45
CA ASP A 33 -4.61 -12.13 7.77
C ASP A 33 -5.25 -10.73 7.83
N VAL A 34 -4.49 -9.73 8.27
CA VAL A 34 -4.92 -8.32 8.33
C VAL A 34 -3.77 -7.41 7.90
N ILE A 35 -4.11 -6.38 7.12
CA ILE A 35 -3.18 -5.35 6.64
C ILE A 35 -3.77 -3.99 6.97
N ALA A 36 -3.05 -3.18 7.73
CA ALA A 36 -3.42 -1.81 8.06
C ALA A 36 -2.48 -0.83 7.35
N LEU A 37 -3.01 0.03 6.49
CA LEU A 37 -2.24 1.03 5.76
C LEU A 37 -2.52 2.43 6.30
N GLN A 38 -1.48 3.25 6.42
CA GLN A 38 -1.58 4.68 6.76
C GLN A 38 -1.07 5.54 5.61
N GLU A 39 -1.53 6.79 5.54
CA GLU A 39 -1.23 7.74 4.45
C GLU A 39 -1.54 7.19 3.06
N VAL A 40 -2.69 6.49 2.96
CA VAL A 40 -3.30 6.15 1.67
C VAL A 40 -3.94 7.42 1.12
N SER A 41 -3.56 7.81 -0.09
CA SER A 41 -4.00 9.06 -0.70
C SER A 41 -4.65 8.86 -2.07
N GLN A 42 -5.64 9.68 -2.38
CA GLN A 42 -6.29 9.77 -3.69
C GLN A 42 -6.05 11.18 -4.27
N SER A 43 -5.95 11.28 -5.59
CA SER A 43 -5.88 12.57 -6.28
C SER A 43 -7.19 13.34 -6.11
N ILE A 44 -7.09 14.63 -5.79
CA ILE A 44 -8.25 15.54 -5.60
C ILE A 44 -9.05 15.73 -6.90
N LYS A 45 -8.45 15.43 -8.06
CA LYS A 45 -9.09 15.54 -9.37
C LYS A 45 -9.93 14.32 -9.75
N GLU A 46 -9.77 13.21 -9.04
CA GLU A 46 -10.49 11.98 -9.32
C GLU A 46 -11.84 11.99 -8.62
N ASP A 47 -12.82 11.32 -9.22
CA ASP A 47 -14.14 11.16 -8.61
C ASP A 47 -14.03 10.37 -7.29
N ILE A 48 -14.90 10.70 -6.34
CA ILE A 48 -15.07 9.87 -5.14
C ILE A 48 -15.73 8.56 -5.60
N ILE A 49 -14.99 7.46 -5.45
CA ILE A 49 -15.47 6.10 -5.72
C ILE A 49 -16.16 5.54 -4.47
#